data_AF-A0A263DHX4-F1
#
_entry.id   AF-A0A263DHX4-F1
#
_cell.length_a   1.000
_cell.length_b   1.000
_cell.length_c   1.000
_cell.angle_alpha   90.00
_cell.angle_beta   90.00
_cell.angle_gamma   90.00
#
_symmetry.space_group_name_H-M   'P 1'
#
loop_
_entity.id
_entity.type
_entity.pdbx_description
1 polymer ?
#
loop_
_entity_poly.entity_id
_entity_poly.type
_entity_poly.pdbx_seq_one_letter_code
_entity_poly.pdbx_strand_id
1 'polypeptide(L)'
;MARRATWPRAGRCRPGGSTLSRRGCCCGHYSRPARPPSACATSSPAGAGRRAGHPIRFEGRMPHTDRPTRRQEVHVPIGRLAAPARTRTAYEHVRATLRAAILDRTLPAGARLVQSDLARQLGVSTTPVREALRDLAAEGLVLLDAHRGAIVRRLDIDEVREIYELRMTLEPLMVARVVERISEEQLTRAEELAGRMATENDMSIWVNLNREFHAAFSEVDAKSRLSQILAGLRDSAAGYVAVSLDARPRQVAEANEEHHELLDIYRRRDREAAIGLTVQHLRSTLAVIEEAHANGLL
;
A
#
# COMPACT_ATOMS: atom_id res chain seq x y z
N MET A 1 39.32 21.72 16.80
CA MET A 1 39.10 20.73 17.89
C MET A 1 37.77 20.05 17.65
N ALA A 2 37.73 18.74 17.87
CA ALA A 2 36.57 17.82 17.85
C ALA A 2 35.94 17.51 16.47
N ARG A 3 35.61 16.27 16.10
CA ARG A 3 36.09 14.90 16.40
C ARG A 3 35.35 14.04 15.37
N ARG A 4 36.07 13.35 14.47
CA ARG A 4 35.47 12.40 13.51
C ARG A 4 35.14 11.10 14.25
N ALA A 5 33.89 10.65 14.17
CA ALA A 5 33.47 9.35 14.68
C ALA A 5 34.05 8.24 13.78
N THR A 6 34.79 7.35 14.40
CA THR A 6 35.43 6.17 13.79
C THR A 6 34.58 4.96 14.12
N TRP A 7 34.21 4.18 13.10
CA TRP A 7 33.52 2.90 13.26
C TRP A 7 34.52 1.80 13.61
N PRO A 8 34.19 0.85 14.51
CA PRO A 8 35.10 -0.21 14.93
C PRO A 8 35.28 -1.28 13.84
N ARG A 9 36.53 -1.68 13.62
CA ARG A 9 36.94 -2.76 12.71
C ARG A 9 36.47 -4.13 13.22
N ALA A 10 35.82 -4.90 12.34
CA ALA A 10 35.57 -6.31 12.55
C ALA A 10 36.88 -7.10 12.70
N GLY A 11 36.94 -7.93 13.74
CA GLY A 11 38.08 -8.77 14.09
C GLY A 11 38.33 -9.87 13.04
N ARG A 12 39.62 -10.08 12.73
CA ARG A 12 40.10 -11.18 11.89
C ARG A 12 40.12 -12.47 12.70
N CYS A 13 39.43 -13.52 12.23
CA CYS A 13 39.73 -14.89 12.63
C CYS A 13 40.90 -15.41 11.77
N ARG A 14 41.96 -15.88 12.41
CA ARG A 14 43.08 -16.61 11.78
C ARG A 14 42.88 -18.12 11.92
N PRO A 15 43.51 -18.93 11.03
CA PRO A 15 43.23 -20.36 10.89
C PRO A 15 44.11 -21.20 11.82
N GLY A 16 43.53 -22.26 12.38
CA GLY A 16 44.26 -23.35 13.04
C GLY A 16 43.93 -24.66 12.33
N GLY A 17 44.94 -25.25 11.70
CA GLY A 17 44.83 -26.55 11.05
C GLY A 17 45.02 -27.71 12.03
N SER A 18 44.42 -28.85 11.70
CA SER A 18 44.99 -30.16 12.02
C SER A 18 44.45 -31.20 11.04
N THR A 19 45.41 -31.79 10.32
CA THR A 19 45.34 -32.93 9.41
C THR A 19 44.93 -34.22 10.10
N LEU A 20 44.09 -35.04 9.45
CA LEU A 20 44.16 -36.52 9.37
C LEU A 20 42.97 -36.95 8.48
N SER A 21 43.17 -37.19 7.19
CA SER A 21 43.65 -38.45 6.60
C SER A 21 42.57 -39.53 6.45
N ARG A 22 42.25 -39.76 5.16
CA ARG A 22 42.07 -41.05 4.47
C ARG A 22 40.67 -41.66 4.32
N ARG A 23 40.37 -41.80 3.02
CA ARG A 23 39.77 -42.94 2.28
C ARG A 23 38.25 -42.95 2.11
N GLY A 24 37.86 -43.07 0.84
CA GLY A 24 36.73 -43.92 0.46
C GLY A 24 35.76 -43.30 -0.53
N CYS A 25 36.04 -43.43 -1.84
CA CYS A 25 34.99 -43.48 -2.85
C CYS A 25 33.93 -44.53 -2.46
N CYS A 26 32.66 -44.26 -2.74
CA CYS A 26 31.84 -45.13 -3.61
C CYS A 26 30.49 -44.49 -3.93
N CYS A 27 30.12 -44.69 -5.18
CA CYS A 27 28.87 -44.31 -5.84
C CYS A 27 27.67 -45.04 -5.25
N GLY A 28 26.46 -44.49 -5.40
CA GLY A 28 25.24 -45.24 -5.08
C GLY A 28 23.94 -44.43 -5.19
N HIS A 29 23.35 -44.43 -6.38
CA HIS A 29 21.90 -44.29 -6.54
C HIS A 29 21.16 -45.27 -5.62
N TYR A 30 20.02 -44.86 -5.04
CA TYR A 30 18.70 -45.49 -5.21
C TYR A 30 17.65 -44.88 -4.25
N SER A 31 16.59 -44.33 -4.85
CA SER A 31 15.17 -44.55 -4.60
C SER A 31 14.55 -44.51 -3.18
N ARG A 32 13.44 -43.73 -3.11
CA ARG A 32 12.40 -43.65 -2.08
C ARG A 32 11.86 -45.03 -1.64
N PRO A 33 11.25 -45.10 -0.45
CA PRO A 33 10.10 -45.97 -0.23
C PRO A 33 8.83 -45.23 0.20
N ALA A 34 7.73 -45.96 0.01
CA ALA A 34 6.34 -45.53 -0.03
C ALA A 34 5.62 -45.53 1.34
N ARG A 35 4.42 -44.93 1.34
CA ARG A 35 3.40 -44.98 2.40
C ARG A 35 2.93 -46.42 2.72
N PRO A 36 2.44 -46.68 3.94
CA PRO A 36 1.50 -47.77 4.20
C PRO A 36 0.06 -47.27 4.46
N PRO A 37 -0.93 -48.18 4.48
CA PRO A 37 -2.33 -47.89 4.13
C PRO A 37 -3.30 -47.75 5.32
N SER A 38 -4.49 -47.28 4.99
CA SER A 38 -5.72 -47.27 5.77
C SER A 38 -6.48 -48.61 5.71
N ALA A 39 -7.01 -49.13 6.83
CA ALA A 39 -8.33 -49.79 6.92
C ALA A 39 -8.73 -50.22 8.36
N CYS A 40 -9.92 -49.76 8.77
CA CYS A 40 -11.07 -50.40 9.43
C CYS A 40 -11.02 -51.36 10.64
N ALA A 41 -12.06 -51.13 11.49
CA ALA A 41 -12.87 -52.07 12.29
C ALA A 41 -12.23 -52.63 13.59
N THR A 42 -12.87 -52.80 14.75
CA THR A 42 -14.25 -52.70 15.27
C THR A 42 -14.14 -53.08 16.76
N SER A 43 -14.89 -52.45 17.66
CA SER A 43 -15.71 -53.12 18.69
C SER A 43 -16.09 -52.16 19.83
N SER A 44 -17.38 -52.15 20.11
CA SER A 44 -18.02 -51.52 21.26
C SER A 44 -18.20 -52.59 22.36
N PRO A 45 -18.39 -52.19 23.62
CA PRO A 45 -19.61 -52.67 24.28
C PRO A 45 -20.39 -51.56 24.99
N ALA A 46 -21.70 -51.80 25.03
CA ALA A 46 -22.74 -50.97 25.61
C ALA A 46 -22.77 -51.02 27.15
N GLY A 47 -23.26 -49.94 27.77
CA GLY A 47 -23.61 -49.87 29.20
C GLY A 47 -24.33 -48.57 29.56
N ALA A 48 -25.62 -48.69 29.86
CA ALA A 48 -26.63 -47.63 30.00
C ALA A 48 -26.45 -46.64 31.16
N GLY A 49 -26.98 -45.42 30.98
CA GLY A 49 -27.22 -44.45 32.06
C GLY A 49 -27.94 -43.19 31.58
N ARG A 50 -29.28 -43.22 31.52
CA ARG A 50 -30.13 -42.06 31.19
C ARG A 50 -30.20 -41.09 32.38
N ARG A 51 -29.93 -39.81 32.15
CA ARG A 51 -30.62 -38.70 32.83
C ARG A 51 -30.85 -37.55 31.85
N ALA A 52 -32.10 -37.13 31.76
CA ALA A 52 -32.58 -36.03 30.93
C ALA A 52 -32.14 -34.69 31.54
N GLY A 53 -31.54 -33.82 30.70
CA GLY A 53 -31.29 -32.42 30.99
C GLY A 53 -32.08 -31.56 29.99
N HIS A 54 -32.93 -30.69 30.52
CA HIS A 54 -33.81 -29.78 29.78
C HIS A 54 -33.06 -28.83 28.83
N PRO A 55 -33.66 -28.47 27.68
CA PRO A 55 -33.18 -27.35 26.89
C PRO A 55 -33.49 -26.04 27.63
N ILE A 56 -32.43 -25.27 27.93
CA ILE A 56 -32.54 -23.93 28.49
C ILE A 56 -33.20 -23.03 27.43
N ARG A 57 -34.46 -22.65 27.66
CA ARG A 57 -35.16 -21.59 26.93
C ARG A 57 -34.60 -20.25 27.39
N PHE A 58 -33.93 -19.53 26.50
CA PHE A 58 -33.63 -18.12 26.69
C PHE A 58 -34.88 -17.30 26.31
N GLU A 59 -35.73 -16.98 27.30
CA GLU A 59 -36.77 -15.97 27.15
C GLU A 59 -36.12 -14.57 27.26
N GLY A 60 -35.52 -14.14 26.15
CA GLY A 60 -35.05 -12.77 25.95
C GLY A 60 -36.03 -11.99 25.08
N ARG A 61 -36.92 -11.24 25.72
CA ARG A 61 -37.81 -10.23 25.13
C ARG A 61 -37.00 -9.27 24.25
N MET A 62 -37.13 -9.36 22.92
CA MET A 62 -36.63 -8.33 22.01
C MET A 62 -37.53 -7.09 22.07
N PRO A 63 -37.01 -5.88 22.36
CA PRO A 63 -37.75 -4.67 22.09
C PRO A 63 -37.77 -4.43 20.57
N HIS A 64 -38.97 -4.40 20.02
CA HIS A 64 -39.23 -4.01 18.65
C HIS A 64 -38.95 -2.52 18.43
N THR A 65 -38.37 -2.25 17.26
CA THR A 65 -38.39 -1.00 16.49
C THR A 65 -37.70 0.22 17.08
N ASP A 66 -36.44 0.41 16.68
CA ASP A 66 -36.00 1.75 16.27
C ASP A 66 -35.68 1.74 14.78
N ARG A 67 -36.42 2.60 14.08
CA ARG A 67 -36.42 2.88 12.65
C ARG A 67 -35.00 3.33 12.25
N PRO A 68 -34.41 2.91 11.11
CA PRO A 68 -33.14 3.50 10.70
C PRO A 68 -33.37 4.98 10.45
N THR A 69 -32.79 5.83 11.31
CA THR A 69 -32.76 7.27 11.13
C THR A 69 -32.24 7.56 9.73
N ARG A 70 -33.08 8.24 8.95
CA ARG A 70 -32.82 8.75 7.60
C ARG A 70 -31.38 9.27 7.52
N ARG A 71 -30.48 8.51 6.88
CA ARG A 71 -29.13 8.99 6.56
C ARG A 71 -29.30 10.26 5.73
N GLN A 72 -28.79 11.37 6.23
CA GLN A 72 -28.90 12.66 5.55
C GLN A 72 -28.19 12.54 4.19
N GLU A 73 -28.98 12.55 3.13
CA GLU A 73 -28.51 12.86 1.79
C GLU A 73 -28.13 14.35 1.81
N VAL A 74 -26.86 14.62 2.11
CA VAL A 74 -26.33 15.98 2.04
C VAL A 74 -26.11 16.29 0.56
N HIS A 75 -27.07 16.96 -0.05
CA HIS A 75 -26.87 17.63 -1.33
C HIS A 75 -25.99 18.84 -1.07
N VAL A 76 -24.67 18.69 -1.25
CA VAL A 76 -23.73 19.80 -1.15
C VAL A 76 -23.79 20.59 -2.47
N PRO A 77 -24.30 21.84 -2.48
CA PRO A 77 -24.23 22.67 -3.67
C PRO A 77 -22.77 23.12 -3.83
N ILE A 78 -22.07 22.58 -4.83
CA ILE A 78 -20.74 23.08 -5.16
C ILE A 78 -20.93 24.47 -5.78
N GLY A 79 -20.62 25.52 -5.01
CA GLY A 79 -20.64 26.90 -5.49
C GLY A 79 -19.80 27.04 -6.75
N ARG A 80 -20.30 27.83 -7.71
CA ARG A 80 -19.77 28.08 -9.07
C ARG A 80 -18.24 27.98 -9.15
N LEU A 81 -17.75 26.80 -9.50
CA LEU A 81 -16.32 26.51 -9.72
C LEU A 81 -15.86 27.35 -10.93
N ALA A 82 -15.00 28.33 -10.68
CA ALA A 82 -14.47 29.19 -11.74
C ALA A 82 -13.32 28.47 -12.48
N ALA A 83 -13.41 28.43 -13.81
CA ALA A 83 -12.47 27.74 -14.68
C ALA A 83 -11.21 28.58 -14.97
N PRO A 84 -9.99 28.01 -14.92
CA PRO A 84 -8.81 28.62 -15.53
C PRO A 84 -8.62 28.16 -17.00
N ALA A 85 -8.09 29.07 -17.82
CA ALA A 85 -7.90 28.91 -19.26
C ALA A 85 -6.61 28.15 -19.62
N ARG A 86 -6.80 26.95 -20.19
CA ARG A 86 -6.01 26.22 -21.22
C ARG A 86 -6.85 24.97 -21.50
N THR A 87 -6.99 24.54 -22.76
CA THR A 87 -7.90 23.43 -23.16
C THR A 87 -7.47 22.11 -22.54
N ARG A 88 -7.89 21.90 -21.29
CA ARG A 88 -7.92 20.62 -20.61
C ARG A 88 -9.02 19.79 -21.25
N THR A 89 -8.79 18.50 -21.45
CA THR A 89 -9.88 17.59 -21.84
C THR A 89 -11.01 17.67 -20.79
N ALA A 90 -12.25 17.37 -21.18
CA ALA A 90 -13.37 17.38 -20.23
C ALA A 90 -13.09 16.49 -19.00
N TYR A 91 -12.39 15.37 -19.21
CA TYR A 91 -11.87 14.50 -18.15
C TYR A 91 -10.85 15.20 -17.24
N GLU A 92 -9.79 15.81 -17.81
CA GLU A 92 -8.77 16.51 -17.02
C GLU A 92 -9.36 17.66 -16.19
N HIS A 93 -10.34 18.38 -16.76
CA HIS A 93 -11.05 19.44 -16.06
C HIS A 93 -11.83 18.89 -14.87
N VAL A 94 -12.64 17.85 -15.08
CA VAL A 94 -13.43 17.21 -14.01
C VAL A 94 -12.52 16.69 -12.91
N ARG A 95 -11.45 16.00 -13.29
CA ARG A 95 -10.48 15.39 -12.38
C ARG A 95 -9.82 16.43 -11.46
N ALA A 96 -9.24 17.49 -12.01
CA ALA A 96 -8.63 18.54 -11.18
C ALA A 96 -9.65 19.28 -10.31
N THR A 97 -10.86 19.51 -10.83
CA THR A 97 -11.92 20.18 -10.08
C THR A 97 -12.35 19.37 -8.87
N LEU A 98 -12.58 18.06 -9.04
CA LEU A 98 -12.93 17.16 -7.94
C LEU A 98 -11.77 16.97 -6.96
N ARG A 99 -10.53 16.84 -7.46
CA ARG A 99 -9.33 16.73 -6.61
C ARG A 99 -9.21 17.97 -5.71
N ALA A 100 -9.25 19.16 -6.31
CA ALA A 100 -9.16 20.42 -5.57
C ALA A 100 -10.28 20.52 -4.51
N ALA A 101 -11.52 20.21 -4.89
CA ALA A 101 -12.66 20.26 -3.98
C ALA A 101 -12.56 19.25 -2.81
N ILE A 102 -11.89 18.10 -2.99
CA ILE A 102 -11.62 17.17 -1.90
C ILE A 102 -10.54 17.74 -0.96
N LEU A 103 -9.46 18.27 -1.54
CA LEU A 103 -8.31 18.79 -0.78
C LEU A 103 -8.63 20.07 0.00
N ASP A 104 -9.43 20.97 -0.57
CA ASP A 104 -9.89 22.21 0.10
C ASP A 104 -11.12 22.00 1.00
N ARG A 105 -11.60 20.75 1.11
CA ARG A 105 -12.75 20.30 1.90
C ARG A 105 -14.12 20.84 1.45
N THR A 106 -14.23 21.45 0.26
CA THR A 106 -15.52 21.75 -0.38
C THR A 106 -16.37 20.48 -0.54
N LEU A 107 -15.72 19.35 -0.84
CA LEU A 107 -16.26 17.99 -0.74
C LEU A 107 -15.75 17.36 0.56
N PRO A 108 -16.56 17.34 1.64
CA PRO A 108 -16.08 16.88 2.94
C PRO A 108 -15.83 15.38 2.95
N ALA A 109 -14.96 14.94 3.85
CA ALA A 109 -14.68 13.52 4.05
C ALA A 109 -15.95 12.73 4.37
N GLY A 110 -16.15 11.59 3.68
CA GLY A 110 -17.38 10.80 3.73
C GLY A 110 -18.51 11.30 2.84
N ALA A 111 -18.34 12.41 2.09
CA ALA A 111 -19.33 12.88 1.13
C ALA A 111 -19.53 11.84 0.01
N ARG A 112 -20.81 11.66 -0.36
CA ARG A 112 -21.18 10.78 -1.47
C ARG A 112 -21.12 11.54 -2.79
N LEU A 113 -20.40 10.98 -3.75
CA LEU A 113 -20.17 11.50 -5.09
C LEU A 113 -21.01 10.72 -6.09
N VAL A 114 -22.12 11.33 -6.53
CA VAL A 114 -23.04 10.75 -7.51
C VAL A 114 -22.65 11.21 -8.92
N GLN A 115 -22.30 10.26 -9.80
CA GLN A 115 -21.77 10.56 -11.14
C GLN A 115 -22.68 11.46 -11.99
N SER A 116 -23.99 11.20 -11.98
CA SER A 116 -24.97 11.98 -12.73
C SER A 116 -25.09 13.42 -12.22
N ASP A 117 -25.00 13.62 -10.91
CA ASP A 117 -25.08 14.95 -10.31
C ASP A 117 -23.82 15.77 -10.62
N LEU A 118 -22.64 15.15 -10.48
CA LEU A 118 -21.37 15.79 -10.84
C LEU A 118 -21.32 16.14 -12.34
N ALA A 119 -21.76 15.25 -13.22
CA ALA A 119 -21.83 15.49 -14.65
C ALA A 119 -22.71 16.72 -14.98
N ARG A 120 -23.89 16.80 -14.36
CA ARG A 120 -24.81 17.94 -14.51
C ARG A 120 -24.20 19.24 -13.99
N GLN A 121 -23.56 19.21 -12.82
CA GLN A 121 -22.95 20.40 -12.22
C GLN A 121 -21.75 20.93 -13.02
N LEU A 122 -20.97 20.03 -13.62
CA LEU A 122 -19.77 20.38 -14.40
C LEU A 122 -20.06 20.58 -15.89
N GLY A 123 -21.30 20.38 -16.34
CA GLY A 123 -21.69 20.57 -17.75
C GLY A 123 -21.04 19.57 -18.71
N VAL A 124 -20.79 18.34 -18.25
CA VAL A 124 -20.12 17.27 -19.02
C VAL A 124 -20.98 16.00 -19.08
N SER A 125 -20.59 15.03 -19.91
CA SER A 125 -21.20 13.69 -19.87
C SER A 125 -20.72 12.90 -18.64
N THR A 126 -21.36 11.76 -18.36
CA THR A 126 -21.01 10.90 -17.21
C THR A 126 -19.70 10.13 -17.39
N THR A 127 -19.26 9.90 -18.63
CA THR A 127 -18.00 9.19 -18.95
C THR A 127 -16.76 9.86 -18.33
N PRO A 128 -16.46 11.15 -18.57
CA PRO A 128 -15.29 11.80 -17.97
C PRO A 128 -15.36 11.85 -16.44
N VAL A 129 -16.56 11.93 -15.84
CA VAL A 129 -16.74 11.85 -14.39
C VAL A 129 -16.38 10.49 -13.85
N ARG A 130 -16.83 9.41 -14.50
CA ARG A 130 -16.50 8.05 -14.10
C ARG A 130 -15.00 7.77 -14.17
N GLU A 131 -14.34 8.27 -15.22
CA GLU A 131 -12.88 8.14 -15.39
C GLU A 131 -12.13 8.93 -14.32
N ALA A 132 -12.50 10.19 -14.10
CA ALA A 132 -11.92 11.02 -13.04
C ALA A 132 -12.07 10.37 -11.64
N LEU A 133 -13.25 9.83 -11.33
CA LEU A 133 -13.47 9.14 -10.04
C LEU A 133 -12.66 7.86 -9.90
N ARG A 134 -12.38 7.15 -11.00
CA ARG A 134 -11.48 5.97 -10.96
C ARG A 134 -10.05 6.38 -10.62
N ASP A 135 -9.57 7.49 -11.17
CA ASP A 135 -8.22 7.96 -10.86
C ASP A 135 -8.13 8.52 -9.45
N LEU A 136 -9.15 9.24 -8.98
CA LEU A 136 -9.20 9.71 -7.59
C LEU A 136 -9.29 8.55 -6.60
N ALA A 137 -9.93 7.45 -7.01
CA ALA A 137 -9.93 6.22 -6.23
C ALA A 137 -8.57 5.52 -6.26
N ALA A 138 -7.90 5.51 -7.42
CA ALA A 138 -6.51 5.08 -7.49
C ALA A 138 -5.66 5.93 -6.54
N GLU A 139 -5.73 7.26 -6.57
CA GLU A 139 -5.07 8.18 -5.63
C GLU A 139 -5.40 7.91 -4.14
N GLY A 140 -6.47 7.15 -3.84
CA GLY A 140 -6.90 6.85 -2.48
C GLY A 140 -7.70 7.98 -1.83
N LEU A 141 -8.09 9.00 -2.60
CA LEU A 141 -8.93 10.12 -2.17
C LEU A 141 -10.42 9.75 -2.14
N VAL A 142 -10.80 8.74 -2.93
CA VAL A 142 -12.18 8.28 -3.09
C VAL A 142 -12.25 6.75 -2.94
N LEU A 143 -13.37 6.26 -2.40
CA LEU A 143 -13.74 4.86 -2.40
C LEU A 143 -14.86 4.63 -3.43
N LEU A 144 -14.69 3.66 -4.34
CA LEU A 144 -15.73 3.27 -5.29
C LEU A 144 -16.65 2.22 -4.66
N ASP A 145 -17.96 2.49 -4.65
CA ASP A 145 -19.01 1.56 -4.23
C ASP A 145 -19.81 1.12 -5.47
N ALA A 146 -19.85 -0.19 -5.71
CA ALA A 146 -20.46 -0.80 -6.89
C ALA A 146 -21.95 -0.46 -7.09
N HIS A 147 -22.66 -0.08 -6.03
CA HIS A 147 -24.09 0.20 -6.05
C HIS A 147 -24.44 1.65 -5.70
N ARG A 148 -23.48 2.44 -5.22
CA ARG A 148 -23.74 3.75 -4.62
C ARG A 148 -22.92 4.90 -5.19
N GLY A 149 -22.00 4.65 -6.12
CA GLY A 149 -21.17 5.68 -6.72
C GLY A 149 -19.81 5.77 -6.04
N ALA A 150 -19.35 6.97 -5.72
CA ALA A 150 -18.07 7.21 -5.06
C ALA A 150 -18.28 7.86 -3.69
N ILE A 151 -17.34 7.69 -2.75
CA ILE A 151 -17.35 8.33 -1.42
C ILE A 151 -15.98 8.95 -1.16
N VAL A 152 -15.92 10.20 -0.72
CA VAL A 152 -14.65 10.83 -0.31
C VAL A 152 -14.10 10.08 0.91
N ARG A 153 -12.84 9.65 0.85
CA ARG A 153 -12.22 8.89 1.94
C ARG A 153 -12.05 9.75 3.19
N ARG A 154 -12.27 9.17 4.37
CA ARG A 154 -11.83 9.76 5.65
C ARG A 154 -10.41 9.32 5.91
N LEU A 155 -9.52 10.28 6.18
CA LEU A 155 -8.14 10.04 6.52
C LEU A 155 -8.00 10.19 8.05
N ASP A 156 -7.43 9.18 8.68
CA ASP A 156 -7.20 9.06 10.11
C ASP A 156 -5.69 8.94 10.36
N ILE A 157 -5.16 9.84 11.19
CA ILE A 157 -3.73 9.88 11.46
C ILE A 157 -3.25 8.63 12.21
N ASP A 158 -4.11 8.01 13.03
CA ASP A 158 -3.73 6.81 13.77
C ASP A 158 -3.74 5.58 12.85
N GLU A 159 -4.66 5.52 11.87
CA GLU A 159 -4.65 4.49 10.82
C GLU A 159 -3.34 4.53 10.02
N VAL A 160 -2.90 5.71 9.56
CA VAL A 160 -1.68 5.79 8.75
C VAL A 160 -0.42 5.48 9.56
N ARG A 161 -0.37 5.82 10.84
CA ARG A 161 0.73 5.41 11.73
C ARG A 161 0.85 3.90 11.80
N GLU A 162 -0.27 3.20 12.03
CA GLU A 162 -0.29 1.73 12.07
C GLU A 162 0.12 1.13 10.71
N ILE A 163 -0.39 1.69 9.60
CA ILE A 163 0.00 1.25 8.25
C ILE A 163 1.52 1.38 8.06
N TYR A 164 2.12 2.51 8.46
CA TYR A 164 3.56 2.71 8.30
C TYR A 164 4.39 1.86 9.26
N GLU A 165 3.91 1.54 10.46
CA GLU A 165 4.53 0.55 11.35
C GLU A 165 4.59 -0.83 10.67
N LEU A 166 3.46 -1.27 10.10
CA LEU A 166 3.38 -2.53 9.36
C LEU A 166 4.30 -2.51 8.13
N ARG A 167 4.32 -1.42 7.36
CA ARG A 167 5.19 -1.28 6.18
C ARG A 167 6.67 -1.27 6.56
N MET A 168 7.08 -0.54 7.59
CA MET A 168 8.47 -0.54 8.07
C MET A 168 8.91 -1.91 8.60
N THR A 169 7.97 -2.75 9.03
CA THR A 169 8.24 -4.13 9.44
C THR A 169 8.34 -5.08 8.24
N LEU A 170 7.47 -4.93 7.25
CA LEU A 170 7.29 -5.90 6.16
C LEU A 170 8.09 -5.56 4.88
N GLU A 171 8.26 -4.28 4.54
CA GLU A 171 9.03 -3.87 3.35
C GLU A 171 10.49 -4.33 3.41
N PRO A 172 11.21 -4.27 4.55
CA PRO A 172 12.56 -4.85 4.65
C PRO A 172 12.64 -6.33 4.27
N LEU A 173 11.61 -7.12 4.62
CA LEU A 173 11.52 -8.53 4.25
C LEU A 173 11.34 -8.69 2.73
N MET A 174 10.57 -7.80 2.10
CA MET A 174 10.42 -7.77 0.65
C MET A 174 11.74 -7.40 -0.02
N VAL A 175 12.36 -6.28 0.39
CA VAL A 175 13.65 -5.81 -0.14
C VAL A 175 14.71 -6.90 -0.06
N ALA A 176 14.83 -7.56 1.10
CA ALA A 176 15.75 -8.69 1.30
C ALA A 176 15.53 -9.84 0.31
N ARG A 177 14.27 -10.09 -0.09
CA ARG A 177 13.94 -11.12 -1.08
C ARG A 177 14.24 -10.67 -2.49
N VAL A 178 14.02 -9.40 -2.82
CA VAL A 178 14.04 -8.96 -4.23
C VAL A 178 15.40 -8.43 -4.69
N VAL A 179 16.20 -7.86 -3.79
CA VAL A 179 17.44 -7.15 -4.16
C VAL A 179 18.44 -8.02 -4.91
N GLU A 180 18.60 -9.30 -4.54
CA GLU A 180 19.50 -10.25 -5.21
C GLU A 180 18.91 -10.85 -6.50
N ARG A 181 17.60 -10.73 -6.71
CA ARG A 181 16.86 -11.44 -7.77
C ARG A 181 16.28 -10.53 -8.86
N ILE A 182 16.22 -9.22 -8.63
CA ILE A 182 15.69 -8.26 -9.61
C ILE A 182 16.50 -8.35 -10.92
N SER A 183 15.83 -8.33 -12.08
CA SER A 183 16.52 -8.38 -13.36
C SER A 183 17.03 -7.00 -13.80
N GLU A 184 18.00 -6.96 -14.71
CA GLU A 184 18.41 -5.70 -15.34
C GLU A 184 17.26 -5.07 -16.13
N GLU A 185 16.38 -5.87 -16.74
CA GLU A 185 15.17 -5.36 -17.41
C GLU A 185 14.24 -4.61 -16.44
N GLN A 186 14.04 -5.14 -15.23
CA GLN A 186 13.25 -4.47 -14.19
C GLN A 186 13.92 -3.19 -13.69
N LEU A 187 15.25 -3.18 -13.55
CA LEU A 187 16.00 -1.99 -13.16
C LEU A 187 15.94 -0.90 -14.23
N THR A 188 16.09 -1.26 -15.50
CA THR A 188 15.93 -0.34 -16.64
C THR A 188 14.52 0.25 -16.66
N ARG A 189 13.48 -0.57 -16.49
CA ARG A 189 12.09 -0.07 -16.40
C ARG A 189 11.90 0.89 -15.23
N ALA A 190 12.46 0.58 -14.06
CA ALA A 190 12.41 1.46 -12.90
C ALA A 190 13.16 2.78 -13.14
N GLU A 191 14.29 2.74 -13.84
CA GLU A 191 15.04 3.94 -14.26
C GLU A 191 14.26 4.81 -15.25
N GLU A 192 13.59 4.22 -16.23
CA GLU A 192 12.71 4.95 -17.15
C GLU A 192 11.56 5.65 -16.42
N LEU A 193 10.96 4.96 -15.44
CA LEU A 193 9.91 5.54 -14.58
C LEU A 193 10.45 6.70 -13.73
N ALA A 194 11.64 6.56 -13.14
CA ALA A 194 12.30 7.64 -12.40
C ALA A 194 12.62 8.85 -13.29
N GLY A 195 13.10 8.62 -14.52
CA GLY A 195 13.34 9.69 -15.49
C GLY A 195 12.07 10.44 -15.88
N ARG A 196 10.95 9.74 -16.05
CA ARG A 196 9.63 10.36 -16.29
C ARG A 196 9.19 11.19 -15.09
N MET A 197 9.30 10.66 -13.87
CA MET A 197 8.97 11.37 -12.63
C MET A 197 9.76 12.67 -12.46
N ALA A 198 11.04 12.69 -12.81
CA ALA A 198 11.90 13.87 -12.67
C ALA A 198 11.44 15.08 -13.52
N THR A 199 10.67 14.84 -14.58
CA THR A 199 10.19 15.89 -15.50
C THR A 199 8.68 16.14 -15.39
N GLU A 200 7.99 15.38 -14.55
CA GLU A 200 6.53 15.44 -14.43
C GLU A 200 6.10 16.60 -13.51
N ASN A 201 5.15 17.40 -13.99
CA ASN A 201 4.60 18.54 -13.26
C ASN A 201 3.17 18.28 -12.76
N ASP A 202 2.45 17.33 -13.35
CA ASP A 202 1.17 16.87 -12.82
C ASP A 202 1.40 15.90 -11.66
N MET A 203 1.14 16.37 -10.44
CA MET A 203 1.30 15.60 -9.20
C MET A 203 0.65 14.22 -9.26
N SER A 204 -0.47 14.11 -9.94
CA SER A 204 -1.23 12.88 -10.01
C SER A 204 -0.61 11.86 -10.95
N ILE A 205 -0.08 12.33 -12.08
CA ILE A 205 0.75 11.49 -12.96
C ILE A 205 2.00 11.07 -12.20
N TRP A 206 2.65 11.99 -11.49
CA TRP A 206 3.81 11.68 -10.66
C TRP A 206 3.51 10.59 -9.61
N VAL A 207 2.39 10.69 -8.89
CA VAL A 207 1.96 9.69 -7.89
C VAL A 207 1.76 8.31 -8.54
N ASN A 208 1.18 8.25 -9.74
CA ASN A 208 1.01 6.98 -10.46
C ASN A 208 2.37 6.40 -10.90
N LEU A 209 3.25 7.22 -11.45
CA LEU A 209 4.61 6.81 -11.82
C LEU A 209 5.40 6.30 -10.60
N ASN A 210 5.26 6.96 -9.45
CA ASN A 210 5.90 6.55 -8.20
C ASN A 210 5.43 5.15 -7.74
N ARG A 211 4.12 4.87 -7.89
CA ARG A 211 3.59 3.54 -7.59
C ARG A 211 4.12 2.49 -8.54
N GLU A 212 4.15 2.77 -9.83
CA GLU A 212 4.71 1.87 -10.84
C GLU A 212 6.20 1.60 -10.56
N PHE A 213 6.96 2.63 -10.17
CA PHE A 213 8.35 2.53 -9.78
C PHE A 213 8.53 1.54 -8.62
N HIS A 214 7.83 1.73 -7.51
CA HIS A 214 7.90 0.81 -6.37
C HIS A 214 7.35 -0.59 -6.68
N ALA A 215 6.37 -0.70 -7.57
CA ALA A 215 5.79 -1.97 -8.00
C ALA A 215 6.81 -2.82 -8.77
N ALA A 216 7.64 -2.20 -9.61
CA ALA A 216 8.65 -2.87 -10.43
C ALA A 216 9.61 -3.74 -9.58
N PHE A 217 10.00 -3.27 -8.39
CA PHE A 217 10.84 -4.05 -7.48
C PHE A 217 10.11 -5.25 -6.87
N SER A 218 8.82 -5.11 -6.57
CA SER A 218 8.01 -6.18 -5.96
C SER A 218 7.54 -7.25 -6.94
N GLU A 219 7.60 -7.01 -8.25
CA GLU A 219 7.22 -7.99 -9.29
C GLU A 219 7.97 -9.33 -9.14
N VAL A 220 9.22 -9.27 -8.66
CA VAL A 220 10.06 -10.43 -8.36
C VAL A 220 9.41 -11.39 -7.35
N ASP A 221 8.56 -10.89 -6.45
CA ASP A 221 7.85 -11.66 -5.42
C ASP A 221 6.33 -11.59 -5.60
N ALA A 222 5.82 -11.24 -6.79
CA ALA A 222 4.42 -10.87 -7.04
C ALA A 222 3.37 -11.91 -6.57
N LYS A 223 3.73 -13.20 -6.60
CA LYS A 223 2.81 -14.29 -6.19
C LYS A 223 2.83 -14.55 -4.69
N SER A 224 3.70 -13.89 -3.94
CA SER A 224 3.83 -14.13 -2.51
C SER A 224 2.72 -13.45 -1.72
N ARG A 225 2.37 -14.04 -0.58
CA ARG A 225 1.44 -13.42 0.38
C ARG A 225 1.96 -12.08 0.90
N LEU A 226 3.28 -11.93 1.02
CA LEU A 226 3.92 -10.68 1.44
C LEU A 226 3.65 -9.56 0.44
N SER A 227 3.79 -9.83 -0.87
CA SER A 227 3.50 -8.86 -1.91
C SER A 227 2.05 -8.39 -1.89
N GLN A 228 1.10 -9.31 -1.66
CA GLN A 228 -0.33 -8.98 -1.57
C GLN A 228 -0.64 -8.09 -0.37
N ILE A 229 -0.06 -8.40 0.80
CA ILE A 229 -0.23 -7.60 2.02
C ILE A 229 0.36 -6.20 1.81
N LEU A 230 1.57 -6.11 1.28
CA LEU A 230 2.24 -4.82 1.04
C LEU A 230 1.50 -3.98 0.00
N ALA A 231 0.94 -4.58 -1.05
CA ALA A 231 0.10 -3.86 -2.02
C ALA A 231 -1.11 -3.22 -1.32
N GLY A 232 -1.85 -3.99 -0.51
CA GLY A 232 -2.99 -3.45 0.25
C GLY A 232 -2.61 -2.34 1.23
N LEU A 233 -1.46 -2.46 1.91
CA LEU A 233 -0.96 -1.40 2.81
C LEU A 233 -0.57 -0.13 2.04
N ARG A 234 0.06 -0.26 0.87
CA ARG A 234 0.42 0.87 0.01
C ARG A 234 -0.82 1.56 -0.54
N ASP A 235 -1.82 0.81 -0.98
CA ASP A 235 -3.12 1.34 -1.42
C ASP A 235 -3.83 2.08 -0.27
N SER A 236 -3.77 1.51 0.94
CA SER A 236 -4.34 2.14 2.13
C SER A 236 -3.59 3.42 2.51
N ALA A 237 -2.27 3.50 2.30
CA ALA A 237 -1.47 4.70 2.55
C ALA A 237 -1.66 5.79 1.48
N ALA A 238 -2.17 5.45 0.30
CA ALA A 238 -2.03 6.28 -0.89
C ALA A 238 -2.73 7.65 -0.80
N GLY A 239 -3.90 7.70 -0.17
CA GLY A 239 -4.64 8.95 0.05
C GLY A 239 -3.89 9.91 0.99
N TYR A 240 -3.20 9.39 2.00
CA TYR A 240 -2.39 10.20 2.92
C TYR A 240 -1.21 10.86 2.21
N VAL A 241 -0.52 10.09 1.37
CA VAL A 241 0.60 10.59 0.55
C VAL A 241 0.11 11.65 -0.44
N ALA A 242 -1.04 11.45 -1.08
CA ALA A 242 -1.59 12.41 -2.03
C ALA A 242 -1.87 13.78 -1.39
N VAL A 243 -2.40 13.79 -0.16
CA VAL A 243 -2.64 15.03 0.60
C VAL A 243 -1.33 15.65 1.10
N SER A 244 -0.38 14.84 1.59
CA SER A 244 0.87 15.36 2.14
C SER A 244 1.77 16.00 1.08
N LEU A 245 1.77 15.47 -0.14
CA LEU A 245 2.55 16.02 -1.26
C LEU A 245 1.99 17.34 -1.78
N ASP A 246 0.66 17.53 -1.71
CA ASP A 246 0.02 18.81 -2.06
C ASP A 246 0.47 19.92 -1.09
N ALA A 247 0.63 19.57 0.18
CA ALA A 247 1.12 20.49 1.22
C ALA A 247 2.60 20.89 1.05
N ARG A 248 3.42 20.05 0.40
CA ARG A 248 4.88 20.23 0.28
C ARG A 248 5.45 19.82 -1.08
N PRO A 249 5.31 20.64 -2.12
CA PRO A 249 5.83 20.33 -3.46
C PRO A 249 7.34 20.07 -3.53
N ARG A 250 8.16 20.65 -2.63
CA ARG A 250 9.62 20.37 -2.59
C ARG A 250 9.94 18.91 -2.33
N GLN A 251 9.04 18.18 -1.69
CA GLN A 251 9.24 16.77 -1.37
C GLN A 251 9.29 15.88 -2.62
N VAL A 252 8.69 16.32 -3.73
CA VAL A 252 8.79 15.62 -5.01
C VAL A 252 10.25 15.57 -5.48
N ALA A 253 10.99 16.67 -5.32
CA ALA A 253 12.40 16.72 -5.71
C ALA A 253 13.25 15.79 -4.83
N GLU A 254 13.04 15.83 -3.52
CA GLU A 254 13.73 14.95 -2.56
C GLU A 254 13.42 13.46 -2.84
N ALA A 255 12.16 13.11 -3.08
CA ALA A 255 11.76 11.75 -3.43
C ALA A 255 12.40 11.28 -4.75
N ASN A 256 12.48 12.16 -5.76
CA ASN A 256 13.15 11.84 -7.02
C ASN A 256 14.65 11.56 -6.81
N GLU A 257 15.34 12.31 -5.95
CA GLU A 257 16.74 12.05 -5.58
C GLU A 257 16.90 10.69 -4.89
N GLU A 258 16.02 10.36 -3.94
CA GLU A 258 16.00 9.06 -3.25
C GLU A 258 15.77 7.89 -4.22
N HIS A 259 14.93 8.05 -5.25
CA HIS A 259 14.69 7.02 -6.26
C HIS A 259 15.94 6.69 -7.08
N HIS A 260 16.75 7.70 -7.43
CA HIS A 260 18.02 7.49 -8.11
C HIS A 260 19.02 6.74 -7.21
N GLU A 261 19.11 7.11 -5.94
CA GLU A 261 19.96 6.41 -4.97
C GLU A 261 19.54 4.93 -4.81
N LEU A 262 18.23 4.68 -4.75
CA LEU A 262 17.68 3.34 -4.65
C LEU A 262 18.07 2.46 -5.84
N LEU A 263 17.96 2.97 -7.07
CA LEU A 263 18.38 2.25 -8.28
C LEU A 263 19.85 1.83 -8.22
N ASP A 264 20.73 2.74 -7.81
CA ASP A 264 22.16 2.47 -7.69
C ASP A 264 22.47 1.43 -6.62
N ILE A 265 21.77 1.47 -5.49
CA ILE A 265 21.88 0.46 -4.43
C ILE A 265 21.44 -0.92 -4.94
N TYR A 266 20.31 -0.99 -5.67
CA TYR A 266 19.82 -2.26 -6.22
C TYR A 266 20.75 -2.83 -7.30
N ARG A 267 21.36 -1.99 -8.14
CA ARG A 267 22.39 -2.42 -9.11
C ARG A 267 23.60 -3.03 -8.42
N ARG A 268 24.05 -2.44 -7.31
CA ARG A 268 25.14 -2.98 -6.49
C ARG A 268 24.74 -4.20 -5.66
N ARG A 269 23.44 -4.56 -5.64
CA ARG A 269 22.87 -5.65 -4.83
C ARG A 269 23.15 -5.48 -3.33
N ASP A 270 23.27 -4.24 -2.88
CA ASP A 270 23.58 -3.93 -1.48
C ASP A 270 22.30 -4.03 -0.63
N ARG A 271 22.07 -5.22 -0.08
CA ARG A 271 20.88 -5.55 0.68
C ARG A 271 20.70 -4.67 1.92
N GLU A 272 21.77 -4.40 2.67
CA GLU A 272 21.67 -3.62 3.90
C GLU A 272 21.38 -2.16 3.60
N ALA A 273 22.05 -1.59 2.59
CA ALA A 273 21.77 -0.23 2.13
C ALA A 273 20.33 -0.11 1.58
N ALA A 274 19.85 -1.10 0.83
CA ALA A 274 18.50 -1.09 0.26
C ALA A 274 17.42 -1.08 1.35
N ILE A 275 17.61 -1.91 2.38
CA ILE A 275 16.71 -1.95 3.54
C ILE A 275 16.77 -0.62 4.30
N GLY A 276 17.98 -0.11 4.56
CA GLY A 276 18.19 1.14 5.26
C GLY A 276 17.49 2.32 4.58
N LEU A 277 17.72 2.50 3.28
CA LEU A 277 17.11 3.57 2.49
C LEU A 277 15.59 3.42 2.44
N THR A 278 15.07 2.20 2.25
CA THR A 278 13.61 1.95 2.24
C THR A 278 12.96 2.35 3.57
N VAL A 279 13.55 1.97 4.70
CA VAL A 279 13.02 2.33 6.03
C VAL A 279 13.11 3.84 6.27
N GLN A 280 14.21 4.48 5.84
CA GLN A 280 14.37 5.93 5.94
C GLN A 280 13.30 6.66 5.11
N HIS A 281 13.09 6.27 3.86
CA HIS A 281 12.06 6.82 2.98
C HIS A 281 10.66 6.71 3.62
N LEU A 282 10.32 5.54 4.18
CA LEU A 282 9.04 5.34 4.87
C LEU A 282 8.88 6.27 6.08
N ARG A 283 9.94 6.48 6.88
CA ARG A 283 9.92 7.41 8.03
C ARG A 283 9.77 8.86 7.58
N SER A 284 10.52 9.29 6.57
CA SER A 284 10.44 10.64 6.02
C SER A 284 9.03 10.92 5.50
N THR A 285 8.44 9.96 4.78
CA THR A 285 7.08 10.09 4.27
C THR A 285 6.05 10.19 5.40
N LEU A 286 6.15 9.33 6.43
CA LEU A 286 5.25 9.39 7.59
C LEU A 286 5.35 10.75 8.31
N ALA A 287 6.56 11.26 8.53
CA ALA A 287 6.76 12.54 9.20
C ALA A 287 6.06 13.69 8.45
N VAL A 288 5.99 13.62 7.13
CA VAL A 288 5.35 14.67 6.31
C VAL A 288 3.83 14.54 6.33
N ILE A 289 3.32 13.31 6.37
CA ILE A 289 1.90 13.05 6.61
C ILE A 289 1.50 13.60 7.99
N GLU A 290 2.28 13.30 9.04
CA GLU A 290 2.02 13.81 10.39
C GLU A 290 2.05 15.33 10.47
N GLU A 291 2.98 15.96 9.75
CA GLU A 291 3.03 17.41 9.67
C GLU A 291 1.84 18.01 8.90
N ALA A 292 1.44 17.41 7.77
CA ALA A 292 0.25 17.84 7.04
C ALA A 292 -1.01 17.76 7.93
N HIS A 293 -1.12 16.72 8.76
CA HIS A 293 -2.18 16.58 9.74
C HIS A 293 -2.11 17.66 10.84
N ALA A 294 -0.92 17.91 11.39
CA ALA A 294 -0.73 18.97 12.40
C ALA A 294 -1.11 20.37 11.87
N ASN A 295 -0.94 20.59 10.56
CA ASN A 295 -1.34 21.81 9.86
C ASN A 295 -2.83 21.84 9.47
N GLY A 296 -3.61 20.82 9.84
CA GLY A 296 -5.06 20.76 9.62
C GLY A 296 -5.49 20.36 8.21
N LEU A 297 -4.59 19.79 7.40
CA LEU A 297 -4.85 19.37 6.02
C LEU A 297 -5.40 17.94 5.90
N LEU A 298 -5.20 17.11 6.94
CA LEU A 298 -5.77 15.77 7.09
C LEU A 298 -6.89 15.81 8.13
#